data_AF-A0AAU0ZZU2-F1
#
_entry.id   AF-A0AAU0ZZU2-F1
#
_cell.length_a   1.000
_cell.length_b   1.000
_cell.length_c   1.000
_cell.angle_alpha   90.00
_cell.angle_beta   90.00
_cell.angle_gamma   90.00
#
_symmetry.space_group_name_H-M   'P 1'
#
loop_
_entity.id
_entity.type
_entity.pdbx_description
1 polymer ?
#
loop_
_entity_poly.entity_id
_entity_poly.type
_entity_poly.pdbx_seq_one_letter_code
_entity_poly.pdbx_strand_id
1 'polypeptide(L)'
;MTTPENAPNDSVEMRLVWRNTEVPSRPVNQFVVSLSLPNEAGQSDAIHLTLGQVDPPVISGSPAQMEQDLRNLGTLPVETLGRYVLTRPRLGELIQVLQQAASNYDSMRQSGGLTDGDTHADTA
;
A
#
# COMPACT_ATOMS: atom_id res chain seq x y z
N MET A 1 -30.03 32.58 -27.31
CA MET A 1 -29.70 31.20 -26.91
C MET A 1 -28.58 30.73 -27.83
N THR A 2 -27.34 30.70 -27.35
CA THR A 2 -26.19 30.19 -28.12
C THR A 2 -25.86 28.80 -27.60
N THR A 3 -26.14 27.79 -28.42
CA THR A 3 -25.74 26.40 -28.19
C THR A 3 -24.21 26.31 -28.24
N PRO A 4 -23.51 25.68 -27.29
CA PRO A 4 -22.07 25.48 -27.41
C PRO A 4 -21.81 24.35 -28.42
N GLU A 5 -21.55 24.71 -29.67
CA GLU A 5 -21.41 23.82 -30.83
C GLU A 5 -19.96 23.31 -31.06
N ASN A 6 -19.08 23.23 -30.06
CA ASN A 6 -17.72 22.77 -30.33
C ASN A 6 -17.00 22.20 -29.08
N ALA A 7 -17.55 21.15 -28.49
CA ALA A 7 -16.71 20.25 -27.71
C ALA A 7 -16.09 19.23 -28.68
N PRO A 8 -14.75 19.15 -28.85
CA PRO A 8 -14.13 18.13 -29.68
C PRO A 8 -14.53 16.76 -29.12
N ASN A 9 -15.26 16.00 -29.94
CA ASN A 9 -15.88 14.71 -29.57
C ASN A 9 -14.94 13.51 -29.82
N ASP A 10 -13.67 13.79 -30.13
CA ASP A 10 -12.68 12.77 -30.42
C ASP A 10 -11.89 12.42 -29.16
N SER A 11 -12.02 11.18 -28.71
CA SER A 11 -11.21 10.64 -27.62
C SER A 11 -9.75 10.58 -28.07
N VAL A 12 -8.88 11.34 -27.39
CA VAL A 12 -7.44 11.28 -27.63
C VAL A 12 -6.84 10.13 -26.83
N GLU A 13 -6.32 9.12 -27.52
CA GLU A 13 -5.56 8.05 -26.88
C GLU A 13 -4.16 8.56 -26.50
N MET A 14 -3.82 8.46 -25.22
CA MET A 14 -2.50 8.82 -24.71
C MET A 14 -1.76 7.57 -24.23
N ARG A 15 -0.55 7.36 -24.75
CA ARG A 15 0.35 6.32 -24.25
C ARG A 15 1.05 6.81 -22.99
N LEU A 16 0.83 6.09 -21.89
CA LEU A 16 1.58 6.29 -20.65
C LEU A 16 2.86 5.46 -20.68
N VAL A 17 3.99 6.07 -20.32
CA VAL A 17 5.28 5.39 -20.19
C VAL A 17 5.79 5.63 -18.79
N TRP A 18 5.99 4.54 -18.04
CA TRP A 18 6.61 4.60 -16.73
C TRP A 18 8.09 4.97 -16.87
N ARG A 19 8.55 5.89 -16.02
CA ARG A 19 9.95 6.31 -15.95
C ARG A 19 10.45 6.06 -14.53
N ASN A 20 11.73 5.73 -14.39
CA ASN A 20 12.40 5.56 -13.10
C ASN A 20 11.72 4.51 -12.20
N THR A 21 11.32 3.37 -12.75
CA THR A 21 10.69 2.29 -11.99
C THR A 21 11.68 1.54 -11.09
N GLU A 22 12.98 1.64 -11.38
CA GLU A 22 14.07 1.04 -10.60
C GLU A 22 14.45 1.94 -9.42
N VAL A 23 13.50 2.13 -8.49
CA VAL A 23 13.77 2.76 -7.20
C VAL A 23 14.08 1.69 -6.15
N PRO A 24 14.97 1.97 -5.17
CA PRO A 24 15.18 1.04 -4.06
C PRO A 24 13.87 0.72 -3.34
N SER A 25 13.56 -0.57 -3.22
CA SER A 25 12.42 -1.02 -2.42
C SER A 25 12.69 -0.74 -0.95
N ARG A 26 11.79 0.00 -0.31
CA ARG A 26 11.79 0.21 1.14
C ARG A 26 10.61 -0.53 1.77
N PRO A 27 10.79 -1.20 2.92
CA PRO A 27 9.68 -1.84 3.60
C PRO A 27 8.69 -0.76 4.06
N VAL A 28 7.41 -0.93 3.74
CA VAL A 28 6.32 -0.09 4.24
C VAL A 28 5.55 -0.92 5.27
N ASN A 29 5.43 -0.41 6.49
CA ASN A 29 4.68 -1.09 7.55
C ASN A 29 3.72 -0.16 8.31
N GLN A 30 3.61 1.11 7.90
CA GLN A 30 2.65 2.07 8.44
C GLN A 30 1.91 2.77 7.30
N PHE A 31 0.61 2.99 7.48
CA PHE A 31 -0.27 3.62 6.50
C PHE A 31 -1.17 4.64 7.19
N VAL A 32 -1.27 5.84 6.63
CA VAL A 32 -2.21 6.87 7.09
C VAL A 32 -3.04 7.35 5.91
N VAL A 33 -4.35 7.44 6.10
CA VAL A 33 -5.27 8.05 5.14
C VAL A 33 -5.93 9.26 5.79
N SER A 34 -5.86 10.40 5.11
CA SER A 34 -6.60 11.60 5.52
C SER A 34 -7.42 12.15 4.34
N LEU A 35 -8.63 12.59 4.63
CA LEU A 35 -9.54 13.17 3.64
C LEU A 35 -9.53 14.69 3.78
N SER A 36 -9.47 15.39 2.66
CA SER A 36 -9.64 16.84 2.60
C SER A 36 -10.94 17.14 1.90
N LEU A 37 -11.93 17.61 2.67
CA LEU A 37 -13.21 18.05 2.12
C LEU A 37 -13.05 19.39 1.39
N PRO A 38 -13.90 19.65 0.38
CA PRO A 38 -13.93 20.96 -0.24
C PRO A 38 -14.16 22.07 0.78
N ASN A 39 -13.37 23.12 0.69
CA ASN A 39 -13.53 24.32 1.52
C ASN A 39 -13.89 25.52 0.63
N GLU A 40 -14.30 26.64 1.27
CA GLU A 40 -14.66 27.87 0.57
C GLU A 40 -13.51 28.47 -0.26
N ALA A 41 -12.26 28.00 -0.03
CA ALA A 41 -11.08 28.37 -0.82
C ALA A 41 -10.92 27.54 -2.12
N GLY A 42 -11.88 26.67 -2.46
CA GLY A 42 -11.93 25.96 -3.73
C GLY A 42 -11.00 24.75 -3.84
N GLN A 43 -10.49 24.21 -2.72
CA GLN A 43 -9.78 22.94 -2.77
C GLN A 43 -10.73 21.81 -3.18
N SER A 44 -10.31 21.00 -4.14
CA SER A 44 -11.05 19.81 -4.56
C SER A 44 -10.95 18.71 -3.50
N ASP A 45 -11.95 17.82 -3.45
CA ASP A 45 -11.90 16.62 -2.62
C ASP A 45 -10.64 15.81 -2.94
N ALA A 46 -9.86 15.50 -1.90
CA ALA A 46 -8.58 14.84 -2.02
C ALA A 46 -8.41 13.79 -0.94
N ILE A 47 -7.94 12.61 -1.38
CA ILE A 47 -7.58 11.51 -0.50
C ILE A 47 -6.06 11.49 -0.41
N HIS A 48 -5.52 11.74 0.77
CA HIS A 48 -4.08 11.67 1.01
C HIS A 48 -3.72 10.29 1.58
N LEU A 49 -2.88 9.55 0.87
CA LEU A 49 -2.29 8.30 1.33
C LEU A 49 -0.83 8.54 1.70
N THR A 50 -0.48 8.34 2.96
CA THR A 50 0.90 8.42 3.45
C THR A 50 1.39 7.01 3.77
N LEU A 51 2.55 6.67 3.20
CA LEU A 51 3.27 5.43 3.46
C LEU A 51 4.45 5.71 4.38
N GLY A 52 4.60 4.89 5.41
CA GLY A 52 5.65 5.05 6.40
C GLY A 52 6.33 3.75 6.79
N GLN A 53 7.48 3.91 7.42
CA GLN A 53 8.27 2.85 7.97
C GLN A 53 8.63 3.16 9.42
N VAL A 54 8.45 2.17 10.29
CA VAL A 54 8.98 2.18 11.65
C VAL A 54 9.90 0.98 11.82
N ASP A 55 11.07 1.19 12.40
CA ASP A 55 11.93 0.08 12.81
C ASP A 55 11.34 -0.56 14.08
N PRO A 56 11.07 -1.88 14.07
CA PRO A 56 10.59 -2.55 15.26
C PRO A 56 11.61 -2.41 16.40
N PRO A 57 11.17 -2.07 17.63
CA PRO A 57 12.08 -1.96 18.75
C PRO A 57 12.67 -3.35 19.05
N VAL A 58 13.95 -3.37 19.42
CA VAL A 58 14.60 -4.59 19.91
C VAL A 58 14.17 -4.79 21.36
N ILE A 59 13.41 -5.86 21.61
CA ILE A 59 12.92 -6.22 22.94
C ILE A 59 13.44 -7.61 23.27
N SER A 60 14.03 -7.77 24.45
CA SER A 60 14.67 -9.01 24.87
C SER A 60 14.43 -9.25 26.36
N GLY A 61 14.18 -10.49 26.75
CA GLY A 61 13.99 -10.87 28.16
C GLY A 61 12.87 -11.90 28.34
N SER A 62 12.41 -12.04 29.58
CA SER A 62 11.18 -12.80 29.89
C SER A 62 9.93 -12.06 29.36
N PRO A 63 8.81 -12.75 29.12
CA PRO A 63 7.58 -12.10 28.64
C PRO A 63 7.13 -10.90 29.48
N ALA A 64 7.28 -10.98 30.81
CA ALA A 64 6.95 -9.88 31.72
C ALA A 64 7.86 -8.65 31.54
N GLN A 65 9.15 -8.87 31.26
CA GLN A 65 10.09 -7.79 30.95
C GLN A 65 9.76 -7.16 29.59
N MET A 66 9.46 -7.96 28.57
CA MET A 66 9.08 -7.46 27.26
C MET A 66 7.85 -6.55 27.34
N GLU A 67 6.85 -6.95 28.11
CA GLU A 67 5.61 -6.17 28.27
C GLU A 67 5.87 -4.85 29.00
N GLN A 68 6.76 -4.85 29.99
CA GLN A 68 7.18 -3.63 30.68
C GLN A 68 7.98 -2.69 29.77
N ASP A 69 8.90 -3.24 28.97
CA ASP A 69 9.71 -2.49 28.02
C ASP A 69 8.83 -1.84 26.93
N LEU A 70 7.85 -2.59 26.40
CA LEU A 70 6.84 -2.07 25.48
C LEU A 70 6.05 -0.91 26.09
N ARG A 71 5.67 -1.00 27.36
CA ARG A 71 4.96 0.09 28.06
C ARG A 71 5.85 1.33 28.25
N ASN A 72 7.15 1.15 28.47
CA ASN A 72 8.10 2.24 28.69
C ASN A 72 8.55 2.93 27.39
N LEU A 73 8.44 2.24 26.25
CA LEU A 73 8.87 2.71 24.93
C LEU A 73 8.16 4.00 24.46
N GLY A 74 6.93 4.23 24.92
CA GLY A 74 6.17 5.44 24.58
C GLY A 74 5.80 5.50 23.10
N THR A 75 6.29 6.51 22.38
CA THR A 75 5.99 6.74 20.96
C THR A 75 7.17 6.38 20.08
N LEU A 76 6.94 5.55 19.05
CA LEU A 76 7.94 5.25 18.03
C LEU A 76 7.80 6.21 16.85
N PRO A 77 8.90 6.84 16.38
CA PRO A 77 8.84 7.70 15.21
C PRO A 77 8.61 6.87 13.94
N VAL A 78 7.70 7.33 13.10
CA VAL A 78 7.46 6.75 11.77
C VAL A 78 8.17 7.61 10.74
N GLU A 79 9.12 7.03 9.99
CA GLU A 79 9.71 7.69 8.84
C GLU A 79 8.70 7.71 7.68
N THR A 80 8.41 8.90 7.16
CA THR A 80 7.53 9.03 5.99
C THR A 80 8.30 8.71 4.72
N LEU A 81 7.85 7.69 4.00
CA LEU A 81 8.45 7.25 2.73
C LEU A 81 7.85 7.97 1.53
N GLY A 82 6.57 8.35 1.61
CA GLY A 82 5.88 9.07 0.56
C GLY A 82 4.47 9.47 0.95
N ARG A 83 3.99 10.58 0.37
CA ARG A 83 2.63 11.07 0.53
C ARG A 83 2.04 11.33 -0.85
N TYR A 84 0.93 10.67 -1.13
CA TYR A 84 0.27 10.65 -2.42
C TYR A 84 -1.12 11.25 -2.31
N VAL A 85 -1.52 12.00 -3.33
CA VAL A 85 -2.88 12.56 -3.43
C VAL A 85 -3.63 11.80 -4.50
N LEU A 86 -4.78 11.27 -4.14
CA LEU A 86 -5.63 10.46 -5.00
C LEU A 86 -7.01 11.09 -5.08
N THR A 87 -7.59 11.04 -6.28
CA THR A 87 -9.02 11.25 -6.45
C THR A 87 -9.78 9.97 -6.09
N ARG A 88 -11.09 10.09 -5.84
CA ARG A 88 -11.93 8.91 -5.53
C ARG A 88 -11.86 7.82 -6.61
N PRO A 89 -11.92 8.11 -7.93
CA PRO A 89 -11.75 7.07 -8.96
C PRO A 89 -10.40 6.36 -8.89
N ARG A 90 -9.30 7.09 -8.69
CA ARG A 90 -7.95 6.51 -8.61
C ARG A 90 -7.73 5.66 -7.38
N LEU A 91 -8.36 6.00 -6.25
CA LEU A 91 -8.38 5.11 -5.09
C LEU A 91 -9.10 3.79 -5.41
N GLY A 92 -10.20 3.83 -6.17
CA GLY A 92 -10.93 2.63 -6.58
C GLY A 92 -10.07 1.68 -7.42
N GLU A 93 -9.39 2.22 -8.42
CA GLU A 93 -8.44 1.46 -9.25
C GLU A 93 -7.28 0.90 -8.42
N LEU A 94 -6.72 1.70 -7.50
CA LEU A 94 -5.65 1.25 -6.61
C LEU A 94 -6.09 0.05 -5.76
N ILE A 95 -7.30 0.09 -5.18
CA ILE A 95 -7.86 -1.02 -4.41
C ILE A 95 -7.94 -2.28 -5.25
N GLN A 96 -8.44 -2.18 -6.50
CA GLN A 96 -8.56 -3.33 -7.39
C GLN A 96 -7.20 -3.96 -7.72
N VAL A 97 -6.20 -3.13 -8.03
CA VAL A 97 -4.83 -3.61 -8.31
C VAL A 97 -4.23 -4.30 -7.09
N LEU A 98 -4.37 -3.72 -5.90
CA LEU A 98 -3.85 -4.32 -4.66
C LEU A 98 -4.56 -5.63 -4.30
N GLN A 99 -5.88 -5.72 -4.49
CA GLN A 99 -6.65 -6.94 -4.27
C GLN A 99 -6.22 -8.06 -5.23
N GLN A 100 -6.03 -7.73 -6.51
CA GLN A 100 -5.53 -8.71 -7.49
C GLN A 100 -4.12 -9.20 -7.13
N ALA A 101 -3.24 -8.29 -6.70
CA ALA A 101 -1.89 -8.64 -6.28
C ALA A 101 -1.89 -9.57 -5.05
N ALA A 102 -2.73 -9.29 -4.05
CA ALA A 102 -2.90 -10.15 -2.87
C ALA A 102 -3.39 -11.55 -3.26
N SER A 103 -4.43 -11.64 -4.09
CA SER A 103 -4.96 -12.92 -4.57
C SER A 103 -3.91 -13.75 -5.31
N ASN A 104 -3.09 -13.11 -6.15
CA ASN A 104 -2.00 -13.78 -6.87
C ASN A 104 -0.94 -14.31 -5.89
N TYR A 105 -0.54 -13.49 -4.92
CA TYR A 105 0.44 -13.87 -3.90
C TYR A 105 -0.04 -15.08 -3.09
N ASP A 106 -1.29 -15.08 -2.64
CA ASP A 106 -1.86 -16.18 -1.86
C ASP A 106 -1.92 -17.49 -2.67
N SER A 107 -2.28 -17.41 -3.95
CA SER A 107 -2.30 -18.56 -4.87
C SER A 107 -0.91 -19.16 -5.08
N MET A 108 0.12 -18.32 -5.17
CA MET A 108 1.52 -18.78 -5.27
C MET A 108 2.00 -19.47 -4.00
N ARG A 109 1.58 -19.00 -2.82
CA ARG A 109 1.93 -19.65 -1.55
C ARG A 109 1.26 -21.01 -1.38
N GLN A 110 0.01 -21.15 -1.81
CA GLN A 110 -0.72 -22.41 -1.73
C GLN A 110 -0.16 -23.48 -2.68
N SER A 111 0.32 -23.06 -3.87
CA SER A 111 0.92 -23.97 -4.85
C SER A 111 2.37 -24.37 -4.53
N GLY A 112 3.10 -23.59 -3.73
CA GLY A 112 4.47 -23.89 -3.29
C GLY A 112 4.58 -24.63 -1.94
N GLY A 113 3.47 -25.06 -1.33
CA GLY A 113 3.42 -25.63 0.03
C GLY A 113 3.45 -27.16 0.15
N LEU A 114 3.71 -27.90 -0.93
CA LEU A 114 3.65 -29.38 -0.97
C LEU A 114 4.88 -30.00 -1.63
N THR A 115 6.08 -29.67 -1.18
CA THR A 115 7.30 -30.47 -1.46
C THR A 115 8.29 -30.30 -0.31
N ASP A 116 8.19 -31.14 0.73
CA ASP A 116 9.30 -31.59 1.60
C ASP A 116 8.75 -32.36 2.82
N GLY A 117 7.90 -33.38 2.56
CA GLY A 117 7.28 -34.13 3.66
C GLY A 117 6.94 -35.59 3.40
N ASP A 118 6.80 -36.02 2.15
CA ASP A 118 6.40 -37.39 1.86
C ASP A 118 7.43 -38.12 1.00
N THR A 119 7.67 -39.39 1.38
CA THR A 119 8.39 -40.45 0.68
C THR A 119 9.91 -40.56 0.90
N HIS A 120 10.31 -41.17 2.01
CA HIS A 120 10.88 -42.54 2.00
C HIS A 120 11.26 -42.99 3.42
N ALA A 121 10.31 -43.61 4.12
CA ALA A 121 10.59 -44.50 5.24
C ALA A 121 9.65 -45.71 5.12
N ASP A 122 9.86 -46.49 4.06
CA ASP A 122 9.47 -47.89 4.02
C ASP A 122 10.18 -48.57 2.85
N THR A 123 11.23 -49.32 3.16
CA THR A 123 11.57 -50.59 2.49
C THR A 123 12.59 -51.33 3.35
N ALA A 124 12.10 -52.43 3.94
CA ALA A 124 12.72 -53.73 4.20
C ALA A 124 14.07 -53.81 4.94
#